data_AF-A0A0D7KEC5-F1
#
_entry.id   AF-A0A0D7KEC5-F1
#
_cell.length_a   1.000
_cell.length_b   1.000
_cell.length_c   1.000
_cell.angle_alpha   90.00
_cell.angle_beta   90.00
_cell.angle_gamma   90.00
#
_symmetry.space_group_name_H-M   'P 1'
#
loop_
_entity.id
_entity.type
_entity.pdbx_description
1 polymer ?
#
loop_
_entity_poly.entity_id
_entity_poly.type
_entity_poly.pdbx_seq_one_letter_code
_entity_poly.pdbx_strand_id
1 'polypeptide(L)'
;MFWRKKKQKESVTNSTDYTGFLFVQALEVSDTYYQALVKNIPDHPLVMDKENHWYFYFAIAASMVGILDQRESYEEKYLSLMRRIGEWHDYGLEVSEDFNNYLKNSRQLSEDINKLNVVIAQWLYFNVKETIEIVDEEIEPFILAGQFIVDNFFAWFSKNEVD
;
A
#
# COMPACT_ATOMS: atom_id res chain seq x y z
N MET A 1 48.89 12.25 -20.48
CA MET A 1 48.13 11.09 -19.99
C MET A 1 46.74 11.60 -19.59
N PHE A 2 45.79 11.65 -20.53
CA PHE A 2 44.47 12.24 -20.30
C PHE A 2 43.48 11.15 -19.88
N TRP A 3 42.86 11.39 -18.72
CA TRP A 3 41.80 10.59 -18.14
C TRP A 3 40.58 10.55 -19.05
N ARG A 4 40.06 9.35 -19.33
CA ARG A 4 38.66 9.17 -19.74
C ARG A 4 37.93 8.42 -18.63
N LYS A 5 37.32 9.17 -17.72
CA LYS A 5 36.21 8.66 -16.91
C LYS A 5 35.11 8.23 -17.89
N LYS A 6 34.83 6.92 -17.95
CA LYS A 6 33.61 6.40 -18.57
C LYS A 6 32.46 7.04 -17.79
N LYS A 7 31.78 8.01 -18.39
CA LYS A 7 30.43 8.38 -17.95
C LYS A 7 29.59 7.14 -18.18
N GLN A 8 29.24 6.47 -17.08
CA GLN A 8 28.11 5.56 -17.05
C GLN A 8 26.93 6.41 -17.54
N LYS A 9 26.44 6.13 -18.75
CA LYS A 9 25.15 6.65 -19.16
C LYS A 9 24.18 6.02 -18.18
N GLU A 10 23.76 6.79 -17.18
CA GLU A 10 22.47 6.57 -16.55
C GLU A 10 21.49 6.51 -17.70
N SER A 11 21.04 5.30 -18.04
CA SER A 11 19.79 5.15 -18.76
C SER A 11 18.73 5.65 -17.79
N VAL A 12 18.55 6.96 -17.74
CA VAL A 12 17.28 7.57 -17.36
C VAL A 12 16.36 7.25 -18.54
N THR A 13 15.97 5.98 -18.63
CA THR A 13 14.77 5.60 -19.34
C THR A 13 13.68 6.40 -18.67
N ASN A 14 13.04 7.26 -19.45
CA ASN A 14 11.80 7.94 -19.10
C ASN A 14 10.70 6.88 -18.89
N SER A 15 10.81 6.03 -17.86
CA SER A 15 9.60 5.49 -17.25
C SER A 15 8.91 6.72 -16.69
N THR A 16 7.82 7.12 -17.33
CA THR A 16 6.84 7.98 -16.68
C THR A 16 6.65 7.40 -15.28
N ASP A 17 6.86 8.21 -14.23
CA ASP A 17 7.05 7.71 -12.86
C ASP A 17 5.74 7.11 -12.31
N TYR A 18 5.45 5.89 -12.75
CA TYR A 18 4.20 5.17 -12.51
C TYR A 18 4.05 4.79 -11.05
N THR A 19 5.14 4.65 -10.28
CA THR A 19 5.08 4.54 -8.82
C THR A 19 4.57 5.83 -8.19
N GLY A 20 4.89 6.99 -8.78
CA GLY A 20 4.28 8.26 -8.42
C GLY A 20 2.79 8.35 -8.70
N PHE A 21 2.36 7.91 -9.87
CA PHE A 21 0.93 7.89 -10.19
C PHE A 21 0.16 6.91 -9.31
N LEU A 22 0.71 5.73 -9.07
CA LEU A 22 0.17 4.77 -8.12
C LEU A 22 -0.01 5.41 -6.74
N PHE A 23 1.03 6.09 -6.24
CA PHE A 23 1.00 6.71 -4.91
C PHE A 23 -0.05 7.83 -4.83
N VAL A 24 -0.11 8.72 -5.83
CA VAL A 24 -1.14 9.77 -5.89
C VAL A 24 -2.54 9.16 -5.95
N GLN A 25 -2.75 8.14 -6.78
CA GLN A 25 -4.04 7.47 -6.86
C GLN A 25 -4.42 6.78 -5.55
N ALA A 26 -3.46 6.17 -4.85
CA ALA A 26 -3.71 5.58 -3.54
C ALA A 26 -4.18 6.65 -2.54
N LEU A 27 -3.56 7.84 -2.52
CA LEU A 27 -3.99 8.96 -1.67
C LEU A 27 -5.41 9.44 -2.01
N GLU A 28 -5.71 9.68 -3.30
CA GLU A 28 -7.04 10.13 -3.75
C GLU A 28 -8.14 9.12 -3.40
N VAL A 29 -7.85 7.84 -3.58
CA VAL A 29 -8.77 6.74 -3.29
C VAL A 29 -8.94 6.54 -1.78
N SER A 30 -7.90 6.72 -0.97
CA SER A 30 -7.99 6.65 0.50
C SER A 30 -9.05 7.60 1.07
N ASP A 31 -9.02 8.87 0.64
CA ASP A 31 -9.99 9.87 1.09
C ASP A 31 -11.41 9.49 0.67
N THR A 32 -11.59 9.17 -0.61
CA THR A 32 -12.89 8.75 -1.16
C THR A 32 -13.43 7.50 -0.44
N TYR A 33 -12.55 6.55 -0.13
CA TYR A 33 -12.90 5.31 0.57
C TYR A 33 -13.31 5.59 2.02
N TYR A 34 -12.58 6.46 2.73
CA TYR A 34 -12.96 6.87 4.08
C TYR A 34 -14.35 7.51 4.13
N GLN A 35 -14.63 8.44 3.22
CA GLN A 35 -15.96 9.07 3.14
C GLN A 35 -17.06 8.03 2.85
N ALA A 36 -16.77 7.02 2.03
CA ALA A 36 -17.68 5.91 1.77
C ALA A 36 -17.88 5.02 3.01
N LEU A 37 -16.83 4.73 3.78
CA LEU A 37 -16.91 3.98 5.03
C LEU A 37 -17.79 4.71 6.05
N VAL A 38 -17.55 6.00 6.29
CA VAL A 38 -18.34 6.83 7.21
C VAL A 38 -19.82 6.82 6.82
N LYS A 39 -20.12 6.87 5.52
CA LYS A 39 -21.51 6.83 5.03
C LYS A 39 -22.18 5.47 5.25
N ASN A 40 -21.44 4.38 5.08
CA ASN A 40 -22.00 3.02 5.12
C ASN A 40 -22.02 2.43 6.54
N ILE A 41 -21.11 2.86 7.42
CA ILE A 41 -20.96 2.34 8.78
C ILE A 41 -20.77 3.51 9.77
N PRO A 42 -21.76 4.44 9.86
CA PRO A 42 -21.58 5.73 10.52
C PRO A 42 -21.31 5.65 12.03
N ASP A 43 -21.80 4.61 12.70
CA ASP A 43 -21.69 4.47 14.16
C ASP A 43 -20.53 3.56 14.59
N HIS A 44 -19.66 3.14 13.65
CA HIS A 44 -18.56 2.22 13.98
C HIS A 44 -17.42 2.97 14.69
N PRO A 45 -17.00 2.54 15.90
CA PRO A 45 -16.04 3.28 16.73
C PRO A 45 -14.64 3.38 16.10
N LEU A 46 -14.30 2.44 15.21
CA LEU A 46 -13.02 2.45 14.47
C LEU A 46 -13.11 3.17 13.12
N VAL A 47 -14.26 3.70 12.74
CA VAL A 47 -14.46 4.53 11.53
C VAL A 47 -14.58 6.00 11.94
N MET A 48 -15.36 6.29 12.98
CA MET A 48 -15.45 7.64 13.52
C MET A 48 -14.10 8.13 14.09
N ASP A 49 -13.77 9.40 13.88
CA ASP A 49 -12.59 10.08 14.43
C ASP A 49 -11.22 9.45 14.11
N LYS A 50 -11.19 8.49 13.18
CA LYS A 50 -9.98 7.79 12.73
C LYS A 50 -9.60 8.14 11.29
N GLU A 51 -10.13 9.24 10.74
CA GLU A 51 -9.88 9.74 9.37
C GLU A 51 -8.40 9.70 8.99
N ASN A 52 -7.54 10.35 9.78
CA ASN A 52 -6.11 10.40 9.48
C ASN A 52 -5.45 9.01 9.49
N HIS A 53 -5.90 8.10 10.36
CA HIS A 53 -5.36 6.74 10.42
C HIS A 53 -5.79 5.93 9.18
N TRP A 54 -7.08 6.00 8.85
CA TRP A 54 -7.61 5.37 7.63
C TRP A 54 -6.91 5.89 6.39
N TYR A 55 -6.83 7.22 6.23
CA TYR A 55 -6.17 7.84 5.10
C TYR A 55 -4.72 7.37 4.96
N PHE A 56 -3.97 7.40 6.05
CA PHE A 56 -2.55 7.06 6.09
C PHE A 56 -2.31 5.56 5.82
N TYR A 57 -2.86 4.66 6.64
CA TYR A 57 -2.59 3.23 6.51
C TYR A 57 -3.19 2.62 5.24
N PHE A 58 -4.35 3.10 4.79
CA PHE A 58 -4.91 2.66 3.51
C PHE A 58 -3.99 3.06 2.35
N ALA A 59 -3.49 4.30 2.32
CA ALA A 59 -2.62 4.76 1.23
C ALA A 59 -1.34 3.93 1.14
N ILE A 60 -0.74 3.61 2.29
CA ILE A 60 0.43 2.74 2.36
C ILE A 60 0.08 1.33 1.86
N ALA A 61 -0.95 0.69 2.41
CA ALA A 61 -1.35 -0.66 2.01
C ALA A 61 -1.68 -0.74 0.51
N ALA A 62 -2.46 0.22 -0.01
CA ALA A 62 -2.83 0.28 -1.42
C ALA A 62 -1.62 0.44 -2.35
N SER A 63 -0.70 1.35 -2.01
CA SER A 63 0.51 1.57 -2.80
C SER A 63 1.42 0.35 -2.79
N MET A 64 1.61 -0.26 -1.62
CA MET A 64 2.46 -1.44 -1.46
C MET A 64 1.88 -2.67 -2.13
N VAL A 65 0.55 -2.84 -2.10
CA VAL A 65 -0.15 -3.88 -2.86
C VAL A 65 -0.02 -3.65 -4.36
N GLY A 66 -0.03 -2.37 -4.78
CA GLY A 66 0.19 -1.90 -6.15
C GLY A 66 1.39 -2.50 -6.87
N ILE A 67 2.47 -2.77 -6.13
CA ILE A 67 3.73 -3.26 -6.68
C ILE A 67 3.92 -4.78 -6.56
N LEU A 68 3.03 -5.51 -5.90
CA LEU A 68 3.25 -6.95 -5.58
C LEU A 68 3.29 -7.86 -6.80
N ASP A 69 2.50 -7.58 -7.84
CA ASP A 69 2.47 -8.41 -9.07
C ASP A 69 3.73 -8.20 -9.95
N GLN A 70 4.58 -7.22 -9.61
CA GLN A 70 5.71 -6.79 -10.45
C GLN A 70 6.99 -7.55 -10.16
N ARG A 71 6.99 -8.87 -10.35
CA ARG A 71 8.09 -9.77 -9.91
C ARG A 71 9.49 -9.36 -10.40
N GLU A 72 9.61 -8.96 -11.67
CA GLU A 72 10.92 -8.65 -12.28
C GLU A 72 11.45 -7.26 -11.89
N SER A 73 10.56 -6.33 -11.60
CA SER A 73 10.89 -4.93 -11.28
C SER A 73 10.51 -4.55 -9.84
N TYR A 74 10.25 -5.53 -8.97
CA TYR A 74 9.70 -5.30 -7.63
C TYR A 74 10.62 -4.40 -6.81
N GLU A 75 11.92 -4.72 -6.79
CA GLU A 75 12.90 -3.98 -5.98
C GLU A 75 13.01 -2.52 -6.42
N GLU A 76 13.04 -2.25 -7.73
CA GLU A 76 13.08 -0.89 -8.27
C GLU A 76 11.80 -0.11 -7.89
N LYS A 77 10.63 -0.72 -8.10
CA LYS A 77 9.34 -0.10 -7.79
C LYS A 77 9.17 0.12 -6.29
N TYR A 78 9.62 -0.82 -5.46
CA TYR A 78 9.66 -0.71 -4.01
C TYR A 78 10.52 0.47 -3.56
N LEU A 79 11.78 0.55 -3.99
CA LEU A 79 12.69 1.63 -3.59
C LEU A 79 12.17 3.01 -4.04
N SER A 80 11.64 3.10 -5.26
CA SER A 80 11.03 4.32 -5.78
C SER A 80 9.80 4.75 -4.95
N LEU A 81 8.90 3.81 -4.65
CA LEU A 81 7.72 4.07 -3.83
C LEU A 81 8.09 4.46 -2.39
N MET A 82 9.03 3.76 -1.77
CA MET A 82 9.53 4.07 -0.42
C MET A 82 10.04 5.50 -0.33
N ARG A 83 10.85 5.95 -1.31
CA ARG A 83 11.33 7.34 -1.34
C ARG A 83 10.17 8.34 -1.36
N ARG A 84 9.16 8.11 -2.19
CA ARG A 84 7.98 8.99 -2.31
C ARG A 84 7.19 9.05 -1.00
N ILE A 85 6.99 7.91 -0.37
CA ILE A 85 6.31 7.81 0.93
C ILE A 85 7.10 8.55 2.02
N GLY A 86 8.43 8.38 2.06
CA GLY A 86 9.29 9.07 3.02
C GLY A 86 9.39 10.59 2.82
N GLU A 87 9.19 11.07 1.58
CA GLU A 87 9.06 12.50 1.29
C GLU A 87 7.70 13.07 1.72
N TRP A 88 6.67 12.22 1.80
CA TRP A 88 5.31 12.62 2.16
C TRP A 88 5.03 12.64 3.67
N HIS A 89 5.54 11.66 4.42
CA HIS A 89 5.21 11.51 5.84
C HIS A 89 6.38 10.95 6.65
N ASP A 90 6.64 11.53 7.83
CA ASP A 90 7.79 11.22 8.70
C ASP A 90 7.85 9.73 9.10
N TYR A 91 6.70 9.11 9.36
CA TYR A 91 6.59 7.69 9.71
C TYR A 91 6.33 6.76 8.52
N GLY A 92 6.24 7.31 7.30
CA GLY A 92 5.81 6.55 6.12
C GLY A 92 6.76 5.38 5.79
N LEU A 93 8.07 5.59 5.93
CA LEU A 93 9.08 4.56 5.67
C LEU A 93 8.94 3.38 6.64
N GLU A 94 8.91 3.66 7.94
CA GLU A 94 8.79 2.65 9.00
C GLU A 94 7.52 1.79 8.80
N VAL A 95 6.39 2.44 8.53
CA VAL A 95 5.10 1.76 8.36
C VAL A 95 5.05 0.94 7.07
N SER A 96 5.72 1.39 6.02
CA SER A 96 5.82 0.62 4.76
C SER A 96 6.71 -0.62 4.92
N GLU A 97 7.80 -0.50 5.67
CA GLU A 97 8.65 -1.64 6.03
C GLU A 97 7.90 -2.63 6.93
N ASP A 98 7.15 -2.14 7.92
CA ASP A 98 6.28 -2.96 8.76
C ASP A 98 5.25 -3.73 7.91
N PHE A 99 4.55 -3.07 6.99
CA PHE A 99 3.60 -3.71 6.07
C PHE A 99 4.27 -4.83 5.26
N ASN A 100 5.43 -4.56 4.66
CA ASN A 100 6.17 -5.54 3.87
C ASN A 100 6.62 -6.74 4.72
N ASN A 101 7.08 -6.49 5.94
CA ASN A 101 7.46 -7.54 6.89
C ASN A 101 6.24 -8.35 7.33
N TYR A 102 5.10 -7.70 7.56
CA TYR A 102 3.85 -8.36 7.91
C TYR A 102 3.39 -9.31 6.79
N LEU A 103 3.44 -8.87 5.53
CA LEU A 103 3.13 -9.74 4.38
C LEU A 103 4.08 -10.94 4.30
N LYS A 104 5.40 -10.72 4.41
CA LYS A 104 6.41 -11.79 4.34
C LYS A 104 6.25 -12.83 5.44
N ASN A 105 5.86 -12.39 6.64
CA ASN A 105 5.71 -13.25 7.81
C ASN A 105 4.30 -13.85 7.93
N SER A 106 3.36 -13.47 7.05
CA SER A 106 2.00 -14.00 7.08
C SER A 106 1.98 -15.44 6.59
N ARG A 107 1.78 -16.36 7.55
CA ARG A 107 1.57 -17.78 7.25
C ARG A 107 0.42 -18.01 6.26
N GLN A 108 -0.65 -17.20 6.35
CA GLN A 108 -1.79 -17.33 5.44
C GLN A 108 -1.39 -17.11 3.97
N LEU A 109 -0.48 -16.16 3.70
CA LEU A 109 0.01 -15.92 2.33
C LEU A 109 0.97 -17.01 1.85
N SER A 110 1.74 -17.62 2.76
CA SER A 110 2.57 -18.77 2.40
C SER A 110 1.75 -19.99 1.99
N GLU A 111 0.51 -20.08 2.47
CA GLU A 111 -0.41 -21.18 2.20
C GLU A 111 -1.33 -20.89 1.00
N ASP A 112 -1.83 -19.66 0.85
CA ASP A 112 -2.73 -19.26 -0.24
C ASP A 112 -2.69 -17.74 -0.50
N ILE A 113 -2.22 -17.33 -1.69
CA ILE A 113 -2.17 -15.92 -2.09
C ILE A 113 -3.56 -15.26 -2.15
N ASN A 114 -4.63 -16.05 -2.31
CA ASN A 114 -6.00 -15.54 -2.30
C ASN A 114 -6.43 -15.02 -0.92
N LYS A 115 -5.60 -15.20 0.12
CA LYS A 115 -5.78 -14.62 1.45
C LYS A 115 -5.20 -13.21 1.60
N LEU A 116 -4.66 -12.63 0.52
CA LEU A 116 -4.04 -11.30 0.57
C LEU A 116 -4.98 -10.23 1.14
N ASN A 117 -6.25 -10.24 0.74
CA ASN A 117 -7.27 -9.34 1.26
C ASN A 117 -7.44 -9.47 2.79
N VAL A 118 -7.49 -10.69 3.32
CA VAL A 118 -7.62 -10.96 4.76
C VAL A 118 -6.40 -10.46 5.52
N VAL A 119 -5.20 -10.69 4.97
CA VAL A 119 -3.95 -10.28 5.60
C VAL A 119 -3.83 -8.75 5.63
N ILE A 120 -4.21 -8.08 4.54
CA ILE A 120 -4.30 -6.61 4.52
C ILE A 120 -5.31 -6.10 5.54
N ALA A 121 -6.49 -6.72 5.63
CA ALA A 121 -7.52 -6.36 6.60
C ALA A 121 -7.00 -6.44 8.04
N GLN A 122 -6.30 -7.53 8.38
CA GLN A 122 -5.71 -7.70 9.71
C GLN A 122 -4.64 -6.65 10.01
N TRP A 123 -3.75 -6.37 9.05
CA TRP A 123 -2.74 -5.33 9.23
C TRP A 123 -3.36 -3.93 9.43
N LEU A 124 -4.36 -3.57 8.63
CA LEU A 124 -5.08 -2.30 8.78
C LEU A 124 -5.77 -2.22 10.13
N TYR A 125 -6.43 -3.30 10.57
CA TYR A 125 -7.08 -3.35 11.89
C TYR A 125 -6.05 -3.13 13.00
N PHE A 126 -4.89 -3.80 12.94
CA PHE A 126 -3.86 -3.64 13.97
C PHE A 126 -3.31 -2.22 14.06
N ASN A 127 -3.15 -1.55 12.92
CA ASN A 127 -2.59 -0.21 12.85
C ASN A 127 -3.60 0.90 13.17
N VAL A 128 -4.84 0.78 12.70
CA VAL A 128 -5.89 1.79 12.97
C VAL A 128 -6.40 1.70 14.41
N LYS A 129 -6.55 0.47 14.93
CA LYS A 129 -7.00 0.21 16.31
C LYS A 129 -5.85 0.26 17.33
N GLU A 130 -4.60 0.09 16.89
CA GLU A 130 -3.40 0.06 17.74
C GLU A 130 -3.42 -1.14 18.72
N THR A 131 -3.83 -2.32 18.22
CA THR A 131 -3.86 -3.58 18.99
C THR A 131 -3.53 -4.77 18.11
N ILE A 132 -3.17 -5.91 18.71
CA ILE A 132 -3.00 -7.19 18.01
C ILE A 132 -4.19 -8.15 18.24
N GLU A 133 -5.14 -7.78 19.08
CA GLU A 133 -6.30 -8.60 19.42
C GLU A 133 -7.47 -8.29 18.50
N ILE A 134 -7.86 -9.28 17.70
CA ILE A 134 -9.01 -9.19 16.78
C ILE A 134 -10.30 -9.39 17.56
N VAL A 135 -11.23 -8.46 17.36
CA VAL A 135 -12.62 -8.54 17.81
C VAL A 135 -13.49 -8.71 16.56
N ASP A 136 -14.20 -9.83 16.46
CA ASP A 136 -14.91 -10.23 15.24
C ASP A 136 -15.99 -9.20 14.85
N GLU A 137 -16.62 -8.53 15.81
CA GLU A 137 -17.64 -7.50 15.55
C GLU A 137 -17.06 -6.20 14.95
N GLU A 138 -15.75 -6.00 15.05
CA GLU A 138 -15.09 -4.74 14.66
C GLU A 138 -14.27 -4.85 13.37
N ILE A 139 -14.08 -6.07 12.85
CA ILE A 139 -13.18 -6.31 11.72
C ILE A 139 -13.83 -6.05 10.35
N GLU A 140 -15.16 -5.96 10.28
CA GLU A 140 -15.92 -5.80 9.03
C GLU A 140 -15.41 -4.65 8.14
N PRO A 141 -15.21 -3.39 8.63
CA PRO A 141 -14.71 -2.30 7.81
C PRO A 141 -13.35 -2.59 7.17
N PHE A 142 -12.52 -3.36 7.88
CA PHE A 142 -11.17 -3.72 7.45
C PHE A 142 -11.18 -4.85 6.41
N ILE A 143 -12.11 -5.81 6.53
CA ILE A 143 -12.32 -6.84 5.50
C ILE A 143 -12.71 -6.17 4.18
N LEU A 144 -13.65 -5.22 4.23
CA LEU A 144 -14.06 -4.44 3.05
C LEU A 144 -12.88 -3.68 2.45
N ALA A 145 -12.02 -3.10 3.30
CA ALA A 145 -10.84 -2.35 2.85
C ALA A 145 -9.81 -3.28 2.19
N GLY A 146 -9.50 -4.41 2.82
CA GLY A 146 -8.57 -5.40 2.28
C GLY A 146 -9.03 -5.93 0.93
N GLN A 147 -10.33 -6.24 0.78
CA GLN A 147 -10.91 -6.66 -0.50
C GLN A 147 -10.78 -5.55 -1.55
N PHE A 148 -11.21 -4.34 -1.21
CA PHE A 148 -11.15 -3.19 -2.11
C PHE A 148 -9.71 -2.91 -2.58
N ILE A 149 -8.73 -2.95 -1.68
CA ILE A 149 -7.32 -2.72 -2.01
C ILE A 149 -6.82 -3.77 -3.01
N VAL A 150 -7.09 -5.05 -2.78
CA VAL A 150 -6.66 -6.11 -3.70
C VAL A 150 -7.28 -5.94 -5.09
N ASP A 151 -8.59 -5.70 -5.16
CA ASP A 151 -9.32 -5.59 -6.43
C ASP A 151 -8.82 -4.43 -7.30
N ASN A 152 -8.48 -3.31 -6.66
CA ASN A 152 -8.08 -2.09 -7.35
C ASN A 152 -6.57 -2.01 -7.59
N PHE A 153 -5.73 -2.52 -6.69
CA PHE A 153 -4.30 -2.25 -6.70
C PHE A 153 -3.40 -3.45 -7.03
N PHE A 154 -3.74 -4.71 -6.73
CA PHE A 154 -2.77 -5.82 -6.84
C PHE A 154 -2.12 -5.96 -8.24
N ALA A 155 -2.88 -5.72 -9.31
CA ALA A 155 -2.39 -5.74 -10.69
C ALA A 155 -2.34 -4.33 -11.32
N TRP A 156 -2.06 -3.30 -10.52
CA TRP A 156 -2.18 -1.91 -10.96
C TRP A 156 -1.26 -1.57 -12.12
N PHE A 157 0.03 -1.93 -12.04
CA PHE A 157 0.97 -1.67 -13.13
C PHE A 157 0.59 -2.42 -14.40
N SER A 158 0.22 -3.69 -14.30
CA SER A 158 -0.27 -4.49 -15.44
C SER A 158 -1.48 -3.86 -16.15
N LYS A 159 -2.26 -3.02 -15.46
CA LYS A 159 -3.41 -2.29 -16.01
C LYS A 159 -3.07 -0.90 -16.57
N ASN A 160 -2.01 -0.25 -16.08
CA ASN A 160 -1.77 1.19 -16.31
C ASN A 160 -0.42 1.48 -16.99
N GLU A 161 0.58 0.62 -16.83
CA GLU A 161 1.85 0.67 -17.54
C GLU A 161 1.65 -0.05 -18.89
N VAL A 162 1.18 0.70 -19.88
CA VAL A 162 1.04 0.20 -21.25
C VAL A 162 2.39 0.36 -21.96
N ASP A 163 2.92 -0.75 -22.50
CA ASP A 163 4.07 -0.77 -23.41
C ASP A 163 3.79 -0.06 -24.75
#